data_AF-A0A7W7KDL8-F1
#
_entry.id   AF-A0A7W7KDL8-F1
#
_cell.length_a   1.000
_cell.length_b   1.000
_cell.length_c   1.000
_cell.angle_alpha   90.00
_cell.angle_beta   90.00
_cell.angle_gamma   90.00
#
_symmetry.space_group_name_H-M   'P 1'
#
loop_
_entity.id
_entity.type
_entity.pdbx_description
1 polymer ?
#
loop_
_entity_poly.entity_id
_entity_poly.type
_entity_poly.pdbx_seq_one_letter_code
_entity_poly.pdbx_strand_id
1 'polypeptide(L)'
;MELETEEQLDMQTLHRNLDQMAGDRTSLMNQIRSLLLERGYIVAQGRAELAARLGEMLDGDKPVLRTRIHRLVSDMRLRWIALDERIQISMPSSPTLLTQMSGCGGY
;
A
#
# COMPACT_ATOMS: atom_id res chain seq x y z
N MET A 1 -29.52 18.87 -13.59
CA MET A 1 -28.91 18.46 -12.32
C MET A 1 -29.06 16.96 -12.29
N GLU A 2 -28.03 16.27 -12.76
CA GLU A 2 -28.00 14.81 -12.72
C GLU A 2 -27.84 14.41 -11.25
N LEU A 3 -28.85 13.72 -10.72
CA LEU A 3 -28.80 13.17 -9.38
C LEU A 3 -27.90 11.94 -9.46
N GLU A 4 -26.66 12.04 -8.97
CA GLU A 4 -25.84 10.85 -8.73
C GLU A 4 -26.65 9.91 -7.83
N THR A 5 -26.88 8.69 -8.30
CA THR A 5 -27.60 7.68 -7.51
C THR A 5 -26.77 7.31 -6.28
N GLU A 6 -27.42 6.91 -5.19
CA GLU A 6 -26.76 6.58 -3.91
C GLU A 6 -25.65 5.52 -4.10
N GLU A 7 -25.89 4.53 -4.96
CA GLU A 7 -24.92 3.49 -5.33
C GLU A 7 -23.68 4.07 -6.05
N GLN A 8 -23.85 5.11 -6.88
CA GLN A 8 -22.73 5.79 -7.55
C GLN A 8 -21.88 6.58 -6.54
N LEU A 9 -22.53 7.23 -5.56
CA LEU A 9 -21.84 7.95 -4.48
C LEU A 9 -21.04 7.01 -3.56
N ASP A 10 -21.60 5.85 -3.25
CA ASP A 10 -20.94 4.82 -2.44
C ASP A 10 -19.70 4.25 -3.14
N MET A 11 -19.84 3.85 -4.41
CA MET A 11 -18.70 3.37 -5.21
C MET A 11 -17.60 4.42 -5.34
N GLN A 12 -17.97 5.69 -5.56
CA GLN A 12 -17.01 6.78 -5.69
C GLN A 12 -16.28 7.05 -4.36
N THR A 13 -16.98 6.93 -3.23
CA THR A 13 -16.39 7.04 -1.89
C THR A 13 -15.42 5.91 -1.60
N LEU A 14 -15.78 4.67 -1.96
CA LEU A 14 -14.90 3.51 -1.84
C LEU A 14 -13.62 3.68 -2.68
N HIS A 15 -13.75 4.08 -3.95
CA HIS A 15 -12.58 4.31 -4.81
C HIS A 15 -11.62 5.35 -4.24
N ARG A 16 -12.14 6.51 -3.80
CA ARG A 16 -11.30 7.56 -3.19
C ARG A 16 -10.58 7.05 -1.93
N ASN A 17 -11.27 6.27 -1.10
CA ASN A 17 -10.68 5.71 0.10
C ASN A 17 -9.55 4.72 -0.23
N LEU A 18 -9.78 3.83 -1.20
CA LEU A 18 -8.79 2.88 -1.68
C LEU A 18 -7.57 3.56 -2.29
N ASP A 19 -7.78 4.60 -3.10
CA ASP A 19 -6.70 5.40 -3.70
C ASP A 19 -5.86 6.09 -2.63
N GLN A 20 -6.50 6.68 -1.62
CA GLN A 20 -5.80 7.27 -0.48
C GLN A 20 -4.95 6.23 0.26
N MET A 21 -5.52 5.05 0.55
CA MET A 21 -4.79 3.97 1.23
C MET A 21 -3.61 3.45 0.39
N ALA A 22 -3.77 3.34 -0.93
CA ALA A 22 -2.69 2.96 -1.83
C ALA A 22 -1.57 4.02 -1.86
N GLY A 23 -1.94 5.30 -1.82
CA GLY A 23 -1.01 6.43 -1.66
C GLY A 23 -0.26 6.38 -0.33
N ASP A 24 -0.97 6.17 0.78
CA ASP A 24 -0.40 6.06 2.12
C ASP A 24 0.59 4.89 2.23
N ARG A 25 0.23 3.74 1.67
CA ARG A 25 1.13 2.57 1.59
C ARG A 25 2.41 2.91 0.84
N THR A 26 2.28 3.54 -0.34
CA THR A 26 3.43 3.90 -1.17
C THR A 26 4.33 4.91 -0.45
N SER A 27 3.74 5.91 0.20
CA SER A 27 4.45 6.89 1.02
C SER A 27 5.20 6.23 2.17
N LEU A 28 4.55 5.32 2.90
CA LEU A 28 5.17 4.60 4.03
C LEU A 28 6.35 3.73 3.57
N MET A 29 6.19 3.00 2.46
CA MET A 29 7.29 2.22 1.87
C MET A 29 8.48 3.10 1.49
N ASN A 30 8.23 4.28 0.92
CA ASN A 30 9.27 5.24 0.58
C ASN A 30 9.96 5.83 1.81
N GLN A 31 9.21 6.11 2.89
CA GLN A 31 9.77 6.55 4.17
C GLN A 31 10.70 5.48 4.77
N ILE A 32 10.30 4.20 4.76
CA ILE A 32 11.15 3.10 5.22
C ILE A 32 12.44 3.04 4.39
N ARG A 33 12.31 3.07 3.06
CA ARG A 33 13.48 3.04 2.15
C ARG A 33 14.43 4.21 2.39
N SER A 34 13.91 5.42 2.55
CA SER A 34 14.70 6.62 2.82
C SER A 34 15.46 6.50 4.15
N LEU A 35 14.77 6.05 5.21
CA LEU A 35 15.39 5.81 6.52
C LEU A 35 16.52 4.76 6.45
N LEU A 36 16.32 3.69 5.68
CA LEU A 36 17.33 2.66 5.46
C LEU A 36 18.53 3.19 4.66
N LEU A 37 18.28 4.00 3.63
CA LEU A 37 19.31 4.61 2.79
C LEU A 37 20.21 5.55 3.59
N GLU A 38 19.64 6.39 4.46
CA GLU A 38 20.41 7.26 5.37
C GLU A 38 21.41 6.51 6.25
N ARG A 39 21.18 5.20 6.45
CA ARG A 39 22.02 4.32 7.27
C ARG A 39 22.92 3.40 6.42
N GLY A 40 22.97 3.65 5.11
CA GLY A 40 23.81 2.90 4.16
C GLY A 40 23.18 1.62 3.62
N TYR A 41 21.89 1.37 3.87
CA TYR A 41 21.20 0.19 3.35
C TYR A 41 20.39 0.56 2.11
N ILE A 42 20.87 0.14 0.94
CA ILE A 42 20.16 0.30 -0.32
C ILE A 42 19.15 -0.84 -0.48
N VAL A 43 17.92 -0.50 -0.88
CA VAL A 43 16.85 -1.46 -1.15
C VAL A 43 16.36 -1.26 -2.58
N ALA A 44 16.17 -2.34 -3.34
CA ALA A 44 15.59 -2.28 -4.67
C ALA A 44 14.13 -1.83 -4.62
N GLN A 45 13.64 -1.14 -5.67
CA GLN A 45 12.26 -0.67 -5.73
C GLN A 45 11.28 -1.84 -5.74
N GLY A 46 10.14 -1.68 -5.05
CA GLY A 46 9.05 -2.66 -5.07
C GLY A 46 8.71 -3.21 -3.69
N ARG A 47 7.49 -3.73 -3.58
CA ARG A 47 6.96 -4.31 -2.33
C ARG A 47 7.67 -5.60 -1.94
N ALA A 48 7.88 -6.52 -2.87
CA ALA A 48 8.54 -7.80 -2.58
C ALA A 48 9.98 -7.59 -2.07
N GLU A 49 10.74 -6.73 -2.77
CA GLU A 49 12.12 -6.38 -2.40
C GLU A 49 12.22 -5.74 -1.01
N LEU A 50 11.34 -4.79 -0.71
CA LEU A 50 11.32 -4.16 0.61
C LEU A 50 10.93 -5.17 1.70
N ALA A 51 9.95 -6.03 1.45
CA ALA A 51 9.51 -7.04 2.42
C ALA A 51 10.63 -8.06 2.73
N ALA A 52 11.31 -8.56 1.70
CA ALA A 52 12.44 -9.48 1.85
C ALA A 52 13.56 -8.84 2.68
N ARG A 53 13.95 -7.61 2.33
CA ARG A 53 15.01 -6.89 3.03
C ARG A 53 14.66 -6.61 4.50
N LEU A 54 13.41 -6.23 4.78
CA LEU A 54 12.95 -6.02 6.16
C LEU A 54 12.97 -7.32 6.96
N GLY A 55 12.59 -8.46 6.35
CA GLY A 55 12.69 -9.77 6.98
C GLY A 55 14.12 -10.09 7.39
N GLU A 56 15.08 -9.97 6.47
CA GLU A 56 16.50 -10.20 6.76
C GLU A 56 17.04 -9.32 7.90
N MET A 57 16.63 -8.05 7.95
CA MET A 57 17.18 -7.07 8.90
C MET A 57 16.54 -7.14 10.28
N LEU A 58 15.26 -7.52 10.35
CA LEU A 58 14.47 -7.48 11.58
C LEU A 58 14.31 -8.83 12.25
N ASP A 59 14.21 -9.90 11.46
CA ASP A 59 13.85 -11.25 11.92
C ASP A 59 15.10 -12.14 12.11
N GLY A 60 16.29 -11.66 11.74
CA GLY A 60 17.55 -12.38 11.92
C GLY A 60 18.09 -12.36 13.35
N ASP A 61 18.86 -13.39 13.72
CA ASP A 61 19.45 -13.55 15.06
C ASP A 61 20.48 -12.47 15.42
N LYS A 62 21.10 -11.84 14.42
CA LYS A 62 22.11 -10.79 14.62
C LYS A 62 21.49 -9.42 14.38
N PRO A 63 21.61 -8.48 15.34
CA PRO A 63 21.05 -7.14 15.18
C PRO A 63 21.77 -6.40 14.04
N VAL A 64 21.06 -6.15 12.94
CA VAL A 64 21.55 -5.34 11.82
C VAL A 64 21.41 -3.84 12.12
N LEU A 65 20.31 -3.47 12.77
CA LEU A 65 19.99 -2.09 13.14
C LEU A 65 20.18 -1.87 14.64
N ARG A 66 20.60 -0.65 15.03
CA ARG A 66 20.59 -0.25 16.44
C ARG A 66 19.17 -0.30 16.99
N THR A 67 19.03 -0.65 18.27
CA THR A 67 17.75 -0.94 18.96
C THR A 67 16.64 0.09 18.68
N ARG A 68 16.95 1.39 18.73
CA ARG A 68 15.95 2.45 18.48
C ARG A 68 15.41 2.42 17.04
N ILE A 69 16.29 2.18 16.08
CA ILE A 69 15.93 2.13 14.65
C ILE A 69 15.24 0.82 14.31
N HIS A 70 15.71 -0.29 14.87
CA HIS A 70 15.04 -1.58 14.73
C HIS A 70 13.57 -1.49 15.17
N ARG A 71 13.30 -0.90 16.34
CA ARG A 71 11.92 -0.69 16.83
C ARG A 71 11.10 0.20 15.90
N LEU A 72 11.66 1.32 15.45
CA LEU A 72 10.97 2.24 14.52
C LEU A 72 10.61 1.54 13.21
N VAL A 73 11.57 0.85 12.58
CA VAL A 73 11.35 0.14 11.32
C VAL A 73 10.37 -1.01 11.49
N SER A 74 10.41 -1.71 12.63
CA SER A 74 9.44 -2.76 12.96
C SER A 74 8.02 -2.22 13.07
N ASP A 75 7.82 -1.09 13.75
CA ASP A 75 6.52 -0.42 13.84
C ASP A 75 6.02 0.03 12.45
N MET A 76 6.90 0.62 11.64
CA MET A 76 6.56 0.99 10.26
C MET A 76 6.20 -0.23 9.40
N ARG A 77 6.88 -1.38 9.56
CA ARG A 77 6.54 -2.63 8.88
C ARG A 77 5.16 -3.14 9.30
N LEU A 78 4.82 -3.10 10.59
CA LEU A 78 3.50 -3.50 11.08
C LEU A 78 2.39 -2.60 10.51
N ARG A 79 2.62 -1.28 10.50
CA ARG A 79 1.69 -0.32 9.90
C ARG A 79 1.49 -0.57 8.40
N TRP A 80 2.56 -0.92 7.71
CA TRP A 80 2.49 -1.29 6.30
C TRP A 80 1.66 -2.55 6.08
N ILE A 81 1.91 -3.62 6.84
CA ILE A 81 1.12 -4.86 6.77
C ILE A 81 -0.37 -4.56 7.02
N ALA A 82 -0.69 -3.77 8.04
CA ALA A 82 -2.07 -3.39 8.33
C ALA A 82 -2.72 -2.57 7.19
N LEU A 83 -1.97 -1.70 6.50
CA LEU A 83 -2.47 -1.00 5.32
C LEU A 83 -2.75 -1.99 4.17
N ASP A 84 -1.85 -2.93 3.93
CA ASP A 84 -2.03 -3.96 2.89
C ASP A 84 -3.25 -4.83 3.16
N GLU A 85 -3.45 -5.28 4.40
CA GLU A 85 -4.61 -6.07 4.80
C GLU A 85 -5.92 -5.29 4.59
N ARG A 86 -5.96 -4.01 4.99
CA ARG A 86 -7.16 -3.18 4.82
C ARG A 86 -7.48 -2.94 3.35
N ILE A 87 -6.47 -2.72 2.50
CA ILE A 87 -6.67 -2.59 1.05
C ILE A 87 -7.25 -3.90 0.49
N GLN A 88 -6.73 -5.05 0.91
CA GLN A 88 -7.20 -6.36 0.45
C GLN A 88 -8.64 -6.66 0.91
N ILE A 89 -9.03 -6.28 2.13
CA ILE A 89 -10.40 -6.44 2.63
C ILE A 89 -11.36 -5.51 1.92
N SER A 90 -10.95 -4.25 1.68
CA SER A 90 -11.77 -3.22 1.03
C SER A 90 -11.87 -3.40 -0.49
N MET A 91 -10.94 -4.15 -1.10
CA MET A 91 -11.04 -4.68 -2.46
C MET A 91 -11.39 -6.18 -2.44
N PRO A 92 -12.62 -6.60 -2.09
CA PRO A 92 -13.04 -7.93 -2.44
C PRO A 92 -12.94 -8.01 -3.97
N SER A 93 -12.31 -9.06 -4.48
CA SER A 93 -12.18 -9.28 -5.92
C SER A 93 -13.54 -9.14 -6.58
N SER A 94 -13.82 -7.99 -7.20
CA SER A 94 -14.96 -7.77 -8.07
C SER A 94 -14.48 -8.12 -9.48
N PRO A 95 -14.85 -9.26 -10.07
CA PRO A 95 -14.47 -9.60 -11.43
C PRO A 95 -15.29 -8.84 -12.49
N THR A 96 -15.99 -7.74 -12.15
CA THR A 96 -17.14 -7.29 -12.96
C THR A 96 -17.09 -5.84 -13.47
N LEU A 97 -15.95 -5.13 -13.44
CA LEU A 97 -15.86 -3.80 -14.06
C LEU A 97 -14.85 -3.71 -15.22
N LEU A 98 -14.83 -4.75 -16.07
CA LEU A 98 -14.26 -4.67 -17.43
C LEU A 98 -15.35 -4.63 -18.53
N THR A 99 -16.61 -4.29 -18.21
CA THR A 99 -17.70 -4.22 -19.21
C THR A 99 -18.55 -2.95 -19.12
N GLN A 100 -17.98 -1.83 -18.70
CA GLN A 100 -18.61 -0.49 -18.82
C GLN A 100 -17.68 0.50 -19.54
N MET A 101 -17.02 0.04 -20.61
CA MET A 101 -16.39 0.90 -21.63
C MET A 101 -16.66 0.38 -23.07
N SER A 102 -17.80 -0.26 -23.30
CA SER A 102 -18.28 -0.59 -24.65
C SER A 102 -19.75 -0.18 -24.75
N GLY A 103 -20.01 1.11 -24.99
CA GLY A 103 -21.39 1.59 -25.05
C GLY A 103 -21.60 3.07 -25.36
N CYS A 104 -20.65 3.78 -25.95
CA CYS A 104 -20.90 5.11 -26.53
C CYS A 104 -20.21 5.19 -27.90
N GLY A 105 -20.99 5.31 -28.97
CA GLY A 105 -20.49 5.65 -30.30
C GLY A 105 -21.00 4.79 -31.46
N GLY A 106 -22.31 4.51 -31.51
CA GLY A 106 -22.98 4.31 -32.78
C GLY A 106 -23.55 5.64 -33.24
N TYR A 107 -23.03 6.17 -34.36
CA TYR A 107 -23.67 6.86 -35.49
C TYR A 107 -22.56 7.42 -36.40
#